data_AF-A0A0K1ER33-F1
#
_entry.id   AF-A0A0K1ER33-F1
#
_cell.length_a   1.000
_cell.length_b   1.000
_cell.length_c   1.000
_cell.angle_alpha   90.00
_cell.angle_beta   90.00
_cell.angle_gamma   90.00
#
_symmetry.space_group_name_H-M   'P 1'
#
loop_
_entity.id
_entity.type
_entity.pdbx_description
1 polymer ?
#
loop_
_entity_poly.entity_id
_entity_poly.type
_entity_poly.pdbx_seq_one_letter_code
_entity_poly.pdbx_strand_id
1 'polypeptide(L)'
;MRSTRSLLVLSSVVSVALTLLGRDAHADAVMPPPDECPPGALPRTSHIGPYCQPSTCETGVDCPHLEPRLLPRKGFPLVCRERALCVTERIEPDGPPFREDDPGSVRRPIAVSSCDEATSCAAPARCETTKRCVPLELEKELESPASKGCGCGVVPAGEGAAAVVAGLVVSGWMVLRRRRAEG
;
A
#
# COMPACT_ATOMS: atom_id res chain seq x y z
N MET A 1 66.76 22.16 -2.93
CA MET A 1 65.81 21.59 -3.90
C MET A 1 65.27 20.24 -3.42
N ARG A 2 64.44 20.25 -2.37
CA ARG A 2 63.63 19.11 -1.91
C ARG A 2 62.37 19.74 -1.31
N SER A 3 61.21 19.09 -1.46
CA SER A 3 59.91 19.45 -0.86
C SER A 3 58.87 20.16 -1.73
N THR A 4 58.67 19.71 -2.98
CA THR A 4 57.39 19.97 -3.71
C THR A 4 56.53 18.71 -3.85
N ARG A 5 57.12 17.50 -3.77
CA ARG A 5 56.38 16.24 -3.87
C ARG A 5 55.50 15.93 -2.66
N SER A 6 55.87 16.38 -1.46
CA SER A 6 55.09 16.11 -0.23
C SER A 6 53.78 16.91 -0.14
N LEU A 7 53.69 18.09 -0.78
CA LEU A 7 52.48 18.93 -0.76
C LEU A 7 51.35 18.34 -1.60
N LEU A 8 51.65 17.68 -2.73
CA LEU A 8 50.65 17.05 -3.59
C LEU A 8 50.02 15.79 -2.96
N VAL A 9 50.80 15.03 -2.19
CA VAL A 9 50.31 13.82 -1.52
C VAL A 9 49.42 14.17 -0.32
N LEU A 10 49.74 15.21 0.44
CA LEU A 10 48.89 15.66 1.54
C LEU A 10 47.52 16.20 1.07
N SER A 11 47.49 16.92 -0.06
CA SER A 11 46.25 17.46 -0.63
C SER A 11 45.27 16.36 -1.11
N SER A 12 45.80 15.28 -1.67
CA SER A 12 44.99 14.16 -2.18
C SER A 12 44.39 13.33 -1.05
N VAL A 13 45.13 13.10 0.04
CA VAL A 13 44.61 12.36 1.21
C VAL A 13 43.50 13.12 1.93
N VAL A 14 43.63 14.45 2.07
CA VAL A 14 42.62 15.29 2.72
C VAL A 14 41.31 15.29 1.93
N SER A 15 41.37 15.39 0.60
CA SER A 15 40.18 15.36 -0.26
C SER A 15 39.40 14.04 -0.16
N VAL A 16 40.10 12.91 -0.08
CA VAL A 16 39.47 11.58 0.08
C VAL A 16 38.90 11.38 1.49
N ALA A 17 39.56 11.91 2.53
CA ALA A 17 39.03 11.86 3.89
C ALA A 17 37.74 12.69 4.04
N LEU A 18 37.61 13.79 3.30
CA LEU A 18 36.41 14.64 3.31
C LEU A 18 35.21 13.99 2.59
N THR A 19 35.41 13.18 1.54
CA THR A 19 34.30 12.47 0.88
C THR A 19 33.75 11.31 1.73
N LEU A 20 34.60 10.68 2.55
CA LEU A 20 34.20 9.60 3.45
C LEU A 20 33.42 10.07 4.69
N LEU A 21 33.46 11.38 4.98
CA LEU A 21 32.66 12.01 6.04
C LEU A 21 31.39 12.69 5.52
N GLY A 22 31.11 12.56 4.22
CA GLY A 22 29.85 13.00 3.62
C GLY A 22 28.70 12.23 4.26
N ARG A 23 27.98 12.89 5.17
CA ARG A 23 26.72 12.37 5.73
C ARG A 23 25.77 12.08 4.58
N ASP A 24 25.07 10.95 4.66
CA ASP A 24 23.99 10.62 3.74
C ASP A 24 23.02 11.81 3.66
N ALA A 25 23.01 12.49 2.52
CA ALA A 25 21.99 13.46 2.20
C ALA A 25 20.71 12.67 1.97
N HIS A 26 19.92 12.49 3.03
CA HIS A 26 18.56 12.00 2.89
C HIS A 26 17.76 13.09 2.18
N ALA A 27 17.65 12.96 0.86
CA ALA A 27 16.61 13.65 0.12
C ALA A 27 15.27 13.34 0.81
N ASP A 28 14.37 14.34 0.89
CA ASP A 28 13.03 14.18 1.45
C ASP A 28 12.37 12.96 0.78
N ALA A 29 12.39 11.84 1.51
CA ALA A 29 11.99 10.55 0.98
C ALA A 29 10.46 10.53 1.02
N VAL A 30 9.84 10.87 -0.10
CA VAL A 30 8.39 10.76 -0.26
C VAL A 30 8.01 9.30 -0.02
N MET A 31 7.23 9.06 1.04
CA MET A 31 6.74 7.73 1.39
C MET A 31 6.06 7.09 0.17
N PRO A 32 6.13 5.75 -0.01
CA PRO A 32 5.36 5.11 -1.05
C PRO A 32 3.86 5.38 -0.86
N PRO A 33 3.05 5.39 -1.93
CA PRO A 33 1.60 5.41 -1.82
C PRO A 33 1.09 4.26 -0.93
N PRO A 34 -0.11 4.37 -0.33
CA PRO A 34 -0.66 3.30 0.48
C PRO A 34 -0.91 2.06 -0.39
N ASP A 35 -0.69 0.87 0.18
CA ASP A 35 -0.89 -0.40 -0.54
C ASP A 35 -2.36 -0.68 -0.83
N GLU A 36 -3.25 -0.22 0.07
CA GLU A 36 -4.69 -0.46 0.00
C GLU A 36 -5.47 0.86 0.08
N CYS A 37 -6.44 1.01 -0.82
CA CYS A 37 -7.41 2.09 -0.80
C CYS A 37 -8.81 1.53 -0.99
N PRO A 38 -9.86 2.18 -0.44
CA PRO A 38 -11.23 1.74 -0.67
C PRO A 38 -11.56 1.79 -2.17
N PRO A 39 -12.38 0.85 -2.70
CA PRO A 39 -12.77 0.84 -4.10
C PRO A 39 -13.35 2.18 -4.55
N GLY A 40 -12.78 2.79 -5.60
CA GLY A 40 -13.14 4.13 -6.06
C GLY A 40 -12.15 5.22 -5.63
N ALA A 41 -11.14 4.90 -4.83
CA ALA A 41 -10.02 5.78 -4.51
C ALA A 41 -8.70 5.25 -5.08
N LEU A 42 -7.78 6.16 -5.39
CA LEU A 42 -6.47 5.88 -5.97
C LEU A 42 -5.37 6.12 -4.92
N PRO A 43 -4.38 5.23 -4.80
CA PRO A 43 -3.26 5.44 -3.89
C PRO A 43 -2.38 6.59 -4.39
N ARG A 44 -2.11 7.55 -3.50
CA ARG A 44 -1.28 8.73 -3.75
C ARG A 44 -0.32 8.96 -2.59
N THR A 45 0.67 9.79 -2.83
CA THR A 45 1.61 10.25 -1.81
C THR A 45 1.89 11.73 -2.02
N SER A 46 2.07 12.45 -0.92
CA SER A 46 2.53 13.85 -0.89
C SER A 46 3.63 14.01 0.17
N HIS A 47 4.16 15.22 0.32
CA HIS A 47 5.12 15.54 1.39
C HIS A 47 4.55 15.35 2.81
N ILE A 48 3.23 15.24 2.95
CA ILE A 48 2.55 14.99 4.24
C ILE A 48 2.27 13.48 4.42
N GLY A 49 2.65 12.65 3.45
CA GLY A 49 2.57 11.19 3.52
C GLY A 49 1.55 10.58 2.56
N PRO A 50 1.37 9.24 2.63
CA PRO A 50 0.45 8.48 1.78
C PRO A 50 -1.01 8.83 2.08
N TYR A 51 -1.85 8.78 1.05
CA TYR A 51 -3.29 8.98 1.18
C TYR A 51 -4.06 8.35 0.01
N CYS A 52 -5.36 8.15 0.20
CA CYS A 52 -6.27 7.65 -0.83
C CYS A 52 -7.06 8.80 -1.44
N GLN A 53 -6.78 9.15 -2.69
CA GLN A 53 -7.48 10.21 -3.41
C GLN A 53 -8.76 9.65 -4.04
N PRO A 54 -9.97 10.18 -3.73
CA PRO A 54 -11.18 9.72 -4.39
C PRO A 54 -11.11 10.04 -5.90
N SER A 55 -11.37 9.05 -6.75
CA SER A 55 -11.38 9.22 -8.20
C SER A 55 -12.67 9.88 -8.68
N THR A 56 -12.74 10.43 -9.88
CA THR A 56 -14.01 10.91 -10.47
C THR A 56 -14.01 10.54 -11.94
N CYS A 57 -15.16 10.10 -12.45
CA CYS A 57 -15.32 9.73 -13.85
C CYS A 57 -16.75 10.05 -14.32
N GLU A 58 -16.92 10.29 -15.61
CA GLU A 58 -18.24 10.38 -16.22
C GLU A 58 -18.58 9.08 -16.96
N THR A 59 -17.55 8.51 -17.60
CA THR A 59 -17.56 7.31 -18.44
C THR A 59 -16.41 6.38 -18.08
N GLY A 60 -16.46 5.11 -18.54
CA GLY A 60 -15.38 4.15 -18.31
C GLY A 60 -14.05 4.52 -18.99
N VAL A 61 -14.07 5.40 -19.99
CA VAL A 61 -12.86 5.86 -20.70
C VAL A 61 -12.04 6.82 -19.84
N ASP A 62 -12.69 7.52 -18.90
CA ASP A 62 -12.03 8.47 -18.00
C ASP A 62 -11.22 7.79 -16.91
N CYS A 63 -11.37 6.48 -16.75
CA CYS A 63 -10.68 5.72 -15.71
C CYS A 63 -9.29 5.32 -16.21
N PRO A 64 -8.21 6.00 -15.76
CA PRO A 64 -6.88 5.69 -16.21
C PRO A 64 -6.50 4.28 -15.76
N HIS A 65 -5.73 3.57 -16.58
CA HIS A 65 -5.08 2.36 -16.12
C HIS A 65 -4.15 2.73 -14.96
N LEU A 66 -4.43 2.18 -13.77
CA LEU A 66 -3.50 2.24 -12.65
C LEU A 66 -2.27 1.44 -13.04
N GLU A 67 -1.23 2.14 -13.51
CA GLU A 67 0.04 1.50 -13.78
C GLU A 67 0.63 0.97 -12.46
N PRO A 68 0.94 -0.33 -12.37
CA PRO A 68 1.61 -0.89 -11.21
C PRO A 68 3.05 -0.41 -11.23
N ARG A 69 3.39 0.49 -10.29
CA ARG A 69 4.67 1.20 -10.27
C ARG A 69 5.92 0.31 -10.13
N LEU A 70 5.82 -0.94 -9.69
CA LEU A 70 7.00 -1.72 -9.29
C LEU A 70 7.03 -3.18 -9.73
N LEU A 71 5.98 -3.71 -10.36
CA LEU A 71 5.97 -5.07 -10.92
C LEU A 71 5.19 -5.10 -12.23
N PRO A 72 5.55 -5.94 -13.21
CA PRO A 72 4.85 -6.10 -14.48
C PRO A 72 3.48 -6.81 -14.33
N ARG A 73 2.75 -6.57 -13.24
CA ARG A 73 1.39 -7.04 -13.06
C ARG A 73 0.46 -6.14 -13.84
N LYS A 74 0.22 -6.43 -15.11
CA LYS A 74 -0.84 -5.81 -15.95
C LYS A 74 -1.96 -5.20 -15.08
N GLY A 75 -2.06 -3.87 -15.06
CA GLY A 75 -3.03 -3.17 -14.22
C GLY A 75 -4.45 -3.70 -14.46
N PHE A 76 -5.28 -3.72 -13.42
CA PHE A 76 -6.66 -4.17 -13.54
C PHE A 76 -7.46 -3.18 -14.39
N PRO A 77 -8.33 -3.64 -15.30
CA PRO A 77 -9.24 -2.75 -16.01
C PRO A 77 -10.16 -2.06 -15.01
N LEU A 78 -10.26 -0.74 -15.11
CA LEU A 78 -11.17 0.06 -14.29
C LEU A 78 -12.44 0.39 -15.07
N VAL A 79 -13.56 0.47 -14.37
CA VAL A 79 -14.85 0.91 -14.92
C VAL A 79 -15.43 2.04 -14.08
N CYS A 80 -16.19 2.91 -14.72
CA CYS A 80 -16.85 4.03 -14.06
C CYS A 80 -18.20 3.59 -13.48
N ARG A 81 -18.32 3.64 -12.15
CA ARG A 81 -19.52 3.22 -11.41
C ARG A 81 -19.83 4.16 -10.27
N GLU A 82 -21.10 4.25 -9.92
CA GLU A 82 -21.49 4.95 -8.70
C GLU A 82 -20.96 4.19 -7.48
N ARG A 83 -20.22 4.91 -6.63
CA ARG A 83 -19.72 4.41 -5.35
C ARG A 83 -19.81 5.51 -4.32
N ALA A 84 -20.12 5.09 -3.11
CA ALA A 84 -20.18 5.95 -1.95
C ALA A 84 -18.91 5.75 -1.11
N LEU A 85 -18.23 6.87 -0.83
CA LEU A 85 -16.99 6.90 -0.05
C LEU A 85 -17.13 7.89 1.11
N CYS A 86 -16.56 7.55 2.26
CA CYS A 86 -16.35 8.50 3.35
C CYS A 86 -15.16 9.41 3.00
N VAL A 87 -15.46 10.65 2.64
CA VAL A 87 -14.47 11.64 2.22
C VAL A 87 -14.29 12.70 3.31
N THR A 88 -13.04 13.00 3.66
CA THR A 88 -12.67 14.14 4.51
C THR A 88 -11.79 15.11 3.73
N GLU A 89 -11.76 16.38 4.13
CA GLU A 89 -10.83 17.36 3.57
C GLU A 89 -9.55 17.42 4.42
N ARG A 90 -8.39 17.49 3.77
CA ARG A 90 -7.12 17.86 4.37
C ARG A 90 -6.64 19.16 3.74
N ILE A 91 -6.24 20.11 4.58
CA ILE A 91 -5.64 21.37 4.13
C ILE A 91 -4.13 21.14 4.02
N GLU A 92 -3.57 21.36 2.85
CA GLU A 92 -2.15 21.20 2.57
C GLU A 92 -1.57 22.50 2.01
N PRO A 93 -0.28 22.82 2.27
CA PRO A 93 0.38 23.94 1.61
C PRO A 93 0.49 23.68 0.09
N ASP A 94 0.16 24.69 -0.70
CA ASP A 94 0.23 24.70 -2.16
C ASP A 94 1.60 25.21 -2.59
N GLY A 95 2.57 24.31 -2.56
CA GLY A 95 3.91 24.57 -3.09
C GLY A 95 5.05 24.18 -2.16
N PRO A 96 6.29 24.41 -2.60
CA PRO A 96 7.47 24.13 -1.80
C PRO A 96 7.54 25.08 -0.60
N PRO A 97 8.08 24.64 0.54
CA PRO A 97 8.13 25.44 1.78
C PRO A 97 9.06 26.67 1.69
N PHE A 98 9.75 26.88 0.56
CA PHE A 98 10.77 27.91 0.39
C PHE A 98 10.30 29.14 -0.39
N ARG A 99 9.00 29.27 -0.70
CA ARG A 99 8.49 30.53 -1.31
C ARG A 99 8.32 31.56 -0.20
N GLU A 100 8.84 32.77 -0.44
CA GLU A 100 8.70 33.90 0.50
C GLU A 100 7.26 34.42 0.59
N ASP A 101 6.48 34.22 -0.47
CA ASP A 101 5.03 34.46 -0.48
C ASP A 101 4.29 33.33 0.24
N ASP A 102 3.24 33.66 0.99
CA ASP A 102 2.37 32.72 1.69
C ASP A 102 1.97 31.56 0.74
N PRO A 103 2.50 30.33 0.94
CA PRO A 103 2.18 29.21 0.09
C PRO A 103 0.72 28.88 0.38
N GLY A 104 -0.18 29.40 -0.45
CA GLY A 104 -1.61 29.28 -0.24
C GLY A 104 -2.02 27.85 0.08
N SER A 105 -3.15 27.63 0.73
CA SER A 105 -3.54 26.26 1.09
C SER A 105 -4.44 25.63 0.03
N VAL A 106 -4.14 24.39 -0.38
CA VAL A 106 -5.04 23.56 -1.18
C VAL A 106 -5.80 22.59 -0.28
N ARG A 107 -7.12 22.55 -0.44
CA ARG A 107 -7.97 21.51 0.16
C ARG A 107 -7.92 20.26 -0.71
N ARG A 108 -7.52 19.14 -0.13
CA ARG A 108 -7.51 17.84 -0.81
C ARG A 108 -8.56 16.92 -0.20
N PRO A 109 -9.44 16.32 -1.03
CA PRO A 109 -10.34 15.28 -0.55
C PRO A 109 -9.55 13.98 -0.33
N ILE A 110 -9.81 13.31 0.77
CA ILE A 110 -9.20 12.03 1.17
C ILE A 110 -10.32 11.03 1.44
N ALA A 111 -10.30 9.91 0.73
CA ALA A 111 -11.20 8.79 0.98
C ALA A 111 -10.65 7.94 2.15
N VAL A 112 -11.46 7.74 3.18
CA VAL A 112 -11.11 6.97 4.39
C VAL A 112 -11.63 5.55 4.31
N SER A 113 -12.88 5.38 3.86
CA SER A 113 -13.54 4.08 3.75
C SER A 113 -14.68 4.14 2.72
N SER A 114 -15.25 2.99 2.39
CA SER A 114 -16.55 2.90 1.72
C SER A 114 -17.68 3.26 2.69
N CYS A 115 -18.84 3.69 2.16
CA CYS A 115 -20.08 3.86 2.91
C CYS A 115 -21.27 3.40 2.08
N ASP A 116 -22.33 2.93 2.74
CA ASP A 116 -23.61 2.62 2.09
C ASP A 116 -24.65 3.74 2.29
N GLU A 117 -24.52 4.51 3.39
CA GLU A 117 -25.41 5.60 3.77
C GLU A 117 -24.67 6.75 4.48
N ALA A 118 -25.31 7.93 4.53
CA ALA A 118 -24.74 9.18 5.07
C ALA A 118 -24.26 9.10 6.54
N THR A 119 -24.88 8.25 7.36
CA THR A 119 -24.60 8.08 8.79
C THR A 119 -23.48 7.08 9.11
N SER A 120 -22.88 6.44 8.10
CA SER A 120 -21.86 5.41 8.32
C SER A 120 -20.43 5.94 8.47
N CYS A 121 -20.20 7.22 8.19
CA CYS A 121 -18.86 7.82 8.25
C CYS A 121 -18.55 8.40 9.63
N ALA A 122 -17.36 8.10 10.16
CA ALA A 122 -16.85 8.78 11.34
C ALA A 122 -16.53 10.25 11.01
N ALA A 123 -17.03 11.18 11.83
CA ALA A 123 -16.69 12.60 11.69
C ALA A 123 -15.16 12.80 11.76
N PRO A 124 -14.58 13.70 10.93
CA PRO A 124 -15.24 14.71 10.11
C PRO A 124 -15.61 14.24 8.68
N ALA A 125 -15.44 12.97 8.34
CA ALA A 125 -15.73 12.48 6.99
C ALA A 125 -17.24 12.50 6.69
N ARG A 126 -17.58 12.68 5.42
CA ARG A 126 -18.95 12.68 4.90
C ARG A 126 -19.08 11.61 3.82
N CYS A 127 -20.21 10.92 3.78
CA CYS A 127 -20.47 9.96 2.72
C CYS A 127 -20.82 10.70 1.42
N GLU A 128 -20.00 10.53 0.39
CA GLU A 128 -20.19 11.10 -0.93
C GLU A 128 -20.43 10.01 -1.96
N THR A 129 -21.65 9.97 -2.52
CA THR A 129 -22.00 9.09 -3.64
C THR A 129 -21.72 9.79 -4.96
N THR A 130 -20.74 9.32 -5.71
CA THR A 130 -20.41 9.84 -7.04
C THR A 130 -19.98 8.71 -7.96
N LYS A 131 -19.89 8.98 -9.26
CA LYS A 131 -19.20 8.09 -10.19
C LYS A 131 -17.69 8.08 -9.92
N ARG A 132 -17.15 6.89 -9.66
CA ARG A 132 -15.76 6.59 -9.31
C ARG A 132 -15.22 5.47 -10.21
N CYS A 133 -13.91 5.41 -10.35
CA CYS A 133 -13.22 4.34 -11.06
C CYS A 133 -12.97 3.16 -10.14
N VAL A 134 -13.57 2.01 -10.43
CA VAL A 134 -13.45 0.77 -9.65
C VAL A 134 -12.87 -0.36 -10.49
N PRO A 135 -12.10 -1.29 -9.90
CA PRO A 135 -11.67 -2.50 -10.60
C PRO A 135 -12.87 -3.32 -11.09
N LEU A 136 -12.80 -3.81 -12.31
CA LEU A 136 -13.87 -4.61 -12.93
C LEU A 136 -14.11 -5.92 -12.16
N GLU A 137 -13.08 -6.47 -11.51
CA GLU A 137 -13.16 -7.73 -10.75
C GLU A 137 -14.06 -7.60 -9.53
N LEU A 138 -14.09 -6.44 -8.88
CA LEU A 138 -14.97 -6.16 -7.75
C LEU A 138 -16.46 -6.18 -8.14
N GLU A 139 -16.80 -6.02 -9.42
CA GLU A 139 -18.18 -6.18 -9.89
C GLU A 139 -18.64 -7.63 -9.81
N LYS A 140 -17.75 -8.58 -10.15
CA LYS A 140 -18.11 -10.00 -10.20
C LYS A 140 -18.40 -10.58 -8.82
N GLU A 141 -17.79 -10.03 -7.77
CA GLU A 141 -18.10 -10.42 -6.40
C GLU A 141 -19.46 -9.89 -5.93
N LEU A 142 -19.85 -8.69 -6.35
CA LEU A 142 -21.14 -8.09 -5.98
C LEU A 142 -22.30 -8.66 -6.79
N GLU A 143 -22.06 -9.02 -8.05
CA GLU A 143 -23.05 -9.67 -8.92
C GLU A 143 -23.18 -11.17 -8.69
N SER A 144 -22.32 -11.80 -7.88
CA SER A 144 -22.60 -13.15 -7.42
C SER A 144 -23.75 -13.03 -6.42
N PRO A 145 -25.01 -13.33 -6.82
CA PRO A 145 -26.12 -13.20 -5.90
C PRO A 145 -25.80 -14.15 -4.78
N ALA A 146 -25.60 -13.63 -3.56
CA ALA A 146 -25.25 -14.36 -2.35
C ALA A 146 -25.84 -15.76 -2.47
N SER A 147 -25.00 -16.70 -2.96
CA SER A 147 -25.54 -17.98 -3.40
C SER A 147 -26.18 -18.51 -2.16
N LYS A 148 -27.47 -18.81 -2.21
CA LYS A 148 -28.21 -19.37 -1.10
C LYS A 148 -27.50 -20.65 -0.67
N GLY A 149 -26.50 -20.50 0.19
CA GLY A 149 -25.81 -21.54 0.91
C GLY A 149 -26.75 -21.98 1.99
N CYS A 150 -27.85 -22.60 1.58
CA CYS A 150 -28.48 -23.62 2.36
C CYS A 150 -27.44 -24.71 2.61
N GLY A 151 -27.29 -25.09 3.86
CA GLY A 151 -26.61 -26.30 4.23
C GLY A 151 -25.60 -26.06 5.32
N CYS A 152 -26.08 -26.15 6.57
CA CYS A 152 -25.33 -26.89 7.57
C CYS A 152 -25.10 -28.30 7.04
N GLY A 153 -24.12 -28.47 6.15
CA GLY A 153 -23.48 -29.74 5.90
C GLY A 153 -22.70 -30.04 7.16
N VAL A 154 -23.37 -30.60 8.16
CA VAL A 154 -22.73 -31.42 9.18
C VAL A 154 -21.91 -32.45 8.43
N VAL A 155 -20.62 -32.18 8.29
CA VAL A 155 -19.66 -33.17 7.84
C VAL A 155 -19.78 -34.31 8.86
N PRO A 156 -20.15 -35.54 8.45
CA PRO A 156 -20.16 -36.65 9.38
C PRO A 156 -18.75 -36.74 9.98
N ALA A 157 -18.69 -36.73 11.32
CA ALA A 157 -17.47 -36.88 12.08
C ALA A 157 -16.78 -38.20 11.69
N GLY A 158 -15.86 -38.14 10.73
CA GLY A 158 -15.23 -39.34 10.17
C GLY A 158 -13.80 -39.15 9.67
N GLU A 159 -13.39 -37.96 9.24
CA GLU A 159 -12.10 -37.77 8.56
C GLU A 159 -11.09 -36.90 9.32
N GLY A 160 -11.31 -36.65 10.62
CA GLY A 160 -10.36 -35.95 11.50
C GLY A 160 -9.28 -36.85 12.11
N ALA A 161 -9.42 -38.17 12.03
CA ALA A 161 -8.50 -39.11 12.69
C ALA A 161 -7.17 -39.30 11.92
N ALA A 162 -7.17 -39.13 10.59
CA ALA A 162 -5.98 -39.40 9.78
C ALA A 162 -4.87 -38.34 9.95
N ALA A 163 -5.24 -37.06 10.11
CA ALA A 163 -4.26 -35.97 10.24
C ALA A 163 -3.51 -36.00 11.59
N VAL A 164 -4.17 -36.45 12.67
CA VAL A 164 -3.54 -36.57 13.99
C VAL A 164 -2.56 -37.74 14.04
N VAL A 165 -2.85 -38.85 13.34
CA VAL A 165 -1.95 -40.01 13.26
C VAL A 165 -0.66 -39.68 12.48
N ALA A 166 -0.76 -38.93 11.37
CA ALA A 166 0.42 -38.54 10.60
C ALA A 166 1.40 -37.67 11.39
N GLY A 167 0.90 -36.76 12.24
CA GLY A 167 1.74 -35.91 13.10
C GLY A 167 2.50 -36.69 14.19
N LEU A 168 1.91 -37.76 14.73
CA LEU A 168 2.55 -38.61 15.75
C LEU A 168 3.66 -39.50 15.19
N VAL A 169 3.53 -39.96 13.93
CA VAL A 169 4.57 -40.78 13.29
C VAL A 169 5.84 -39.97 13.03
N VAL A 170 5.72 -38.72 12.57
CA VAL A 170 6.88 -37.85 12.27
C VAL A 170 7.63 -37.47 13.55
N SER A 171 6.91 -37.12 14.61
CA SER A 171 7.50 -36.77 15.91
C SER A 171 8.18 -37.98 16.58
N GLY A 172 7.59 -39.17 16.50
CA GLY A 172 8.21 -40.41 16.99
C GLY A 172 9.50 -40.78 16.25
N TRP A 173 9.54 -40.62 14.92
CA TRP A 173 10.72 -40.93 14.11
C TRP A 173 11.92 -40.02 14.41
N MET A 174 11.67 -38.73 14.67
CA MET A 174 12.73 -37.79 15.06
C MET A 174 13.37 -38.14 16.41
N VAL A 175 12.58 -38.60 17.39
CA VAL A 175 13.11 -39.01 18.71
C VAL A 175 13.95 -40.29 18.60
N LEU A 176 13.54 -41.27 17.80
CA LEU A 176 14.30 -42.50 17.58
C LEU A 176 15.63 -42.26 16.87
N ARG A 177 15.69 -41.31 15.92
CA ARG A 177 16.95 -40.95 15.25
C ARG A 177 17.96 -40.35 16.22
N ARG A 178 17.52 -39.53 17.18
CA ARG A 178 18.41 -38.90 18.15
C ARG A 178 19.09 -39.92 19.06
N ARG A 179 18.37 -40.95 19.51
CA ARG A 179 18.93 -42.01 20.37
C ARG A 179 19.97 -42.90 19.70
N ARG A 180 19.95 -43.04 18.37
CA ARG A 180 20.97 -43.80 17.61
C ARG A 180 22.27 -43.04 17.38
N ALA A 181 22.31 -41.73 17.64
CA ALA A 181 23.53 -40.93 17.51
C ALA A 181 24.33 -40.87 18.82
N GLU A 182 23.78 -41.34 19.93
CA GLU A 182 24.35 -41.22 21.28
C GLU A 182 24.84 -42.56 21.86
N GLY A 183 24.78 -43.66 21.12
CA GLY A 183 25.30 -44.99 21.50
C GLY A 183 26.04 -45.65 20.36
#